data_AF-A0A820KHI1-F1
#
_entry.id   AF-A0A820KHI1-F1
#
_cell.length_a   1.000
_cell.length_b   1.000
_cell.length_c   1.000
_cell.angle_alpha   90.00
_cell.angle_beta   90.00
_cell.angle_gamma   90.00
#
_symmetry.space_group_name_H-M   'P 1'
#
loop_
_entity.id
_entity.type
_entity.pdbx_description
1 polymer ?
#
loop_
_entity_poly.entity_id
_entity_poly.type
_entity_poly.pdbx_seq_one_letter_code
_entity_poly.pdbx_strand_id
1 'polypeptide(L)'
;MDVDAQFLNDFQTGVLPFEQWTHIAHIRMAYLVCKSSTNFEEALLKIRQAIQNFNGLHSSKLTVGFHETMTQLWATLVWNATQK
;
A
#
# COMPACT_ATOMS: atom_id res chain seq x y z
N MET A 1 -6.12 -9.71 18.29
CA MET A 1 -5.66 -9.73 16.87
C MET A 1 -5.10 -8.37 16.58
N ASP A 2 -3.92 -8.30 15.97
CA ASP A 2 -3.32 -7.04 15.57
C ASP A 2 -4.12 -6.45 14.39
N VAL A 3 -4.75 -5.29 14.63
CA VAL A 3 -5.65 -4.62 13.69
C VAL A 3 -4.90 -4.18 12.42
N ASP A 4 -3.60 -3.93 12.52
CA ASP A 4 -2.74 -3.57 11.40
C ASP A 4 -2.39 -4.79 10.54
N ALA A 5 -2.06 -5.92 11.18
CA ALA A 5 -1.81 -7.16 10.47
C ALA A 5 -3.04 -7.64 9.69
N GLN A 6 -4.24 -7.56 10.30
CA GLN A 6 -5.48 -7.93 9.62
C GLN A 6 -5.76 -7.02 8.42
N PHE A 7 -5.63 -5.70 8.59
CA PHE A 7 -5.81 -4.74 7.50
C PHE A 7 -4.86 -5.03 6.33
N LEU A 8 -3.58 -5.26 6.61
CA LEU A 8 -2.59 -5.54 5.56
C LEU A 8 -2.91 -6.85 4.84
N ASN A 9 -3.33 -7.88 5.57
CA ASN A 9 -3.78 -9.14 4.98
C ASN A 9 -5.01 -8.95 4.08
N ASP A 10 -6.03 -8.23 4.55
CA ASP A 10 -7.26 -7.98 3.79
C ASP A 10 -6.97 -7.20 2.51
N PHE A 11 -6.06 -6.23 2.58
CA PHE A 11 -5.58 -5.52 1.40
C PHE A 11 -4.83 -6.45 0.43
N GLN A 12 -3.85 -7.22 0.91
CA GLN A 12 -3.02 -8.10 0.07
C GLN A 12 -3.81 -9.22 -0.59
N THR A 13 -4.87 -9.71 0.07
CA THR A 13 -5.77 -10.75 -0.44
C THR A 13 -6.94 -10.19 -1.26
N GLY A 14 -7.09 -8.86 -1.33
CA GLY A 14 -8.19 -8.20 -2.02
C GLY A 14 -9.56 -8.31 -1.32
N VAL A 15 -9.57 -8.73 -0.05
CA VAL A 15 -10.77 -8.79 0.79
C VAL A 15 -11.19 -7.39 1.26
N LEU A 16 -10.26 -6.45 1.37
CA LEU A 16 -10.54 -5.06 1.73
C LEU A 16 -11.53 -4.46 0.71
N PRO A 17 -12.71 -3.97 1.14
CA PRO A 17 -13.64 -3.33 0.23
C PRO A 17 -13.01 -2.13 -0.48
N PHE A 18 -13.22 -2.02 -1.79
CA PHE A 18 -12.65 -0.94 -2.60
C PHE A 18 -12.97 0.46 -2.06
N GLU A 19 -14.15 0.65 -1.48
CA GLU A 19 -14.61 1.91 -0.88
C GLU A 19 -13.77 2.29 0.36
N GLN A 20 -13.09 1.33 0.97
CA GLN A 20 -12.16 1.53 2.08
C GLN A 20 -10.73 1.77 1.61
N TRP A 21 -10.43 1.63 0.32
CA TRP A 21 -9.12 1.92 -0.28
C TRP A 21 -8.89 3.43 -0.48
N THR A 22 -8.99 4.17 0.62
CA THR A 22 -8.86 5.63 0.71
C THR A 22 -7.39 6.06 0.76
N HIS A 23 -7.11 7.38 0.66
CA HIS A 23 -5.74 7.90 0.86
C HIS A 23 -5.16 7.53 2.23
N ILE A 24 -5.96 7.47 3.29
CA ILE A 24 -5.50 7.02 4.62
C ILE A 24 -5.07 5.55 4.57
N ALA A 25 -5.83 4.69 3.87
CA ALA A 25 -5.48 3.29 3.70
C ALA A 25 -4.16 3.11 2.92
N HIS A 26 -3.90 3.94 1.90
CA HIS A 26 -2.63 3.93 1.18
C HIS A 26 -1.45 4.22 2.11
N ILE A 27 -1.55 5.25 2.95
CA ILE A 27 -0.49 5.62 3.89
C ILE A 27 -0.30 4.56 4.97
N ARG A 28 -1.40 4.01 5.51
CA ARG A 28 -1.35 2.90 6.49
C ARG A 28 -0.64 1.68 5.91
N MET A 29 -1.02 1.27 4.71
CA MET A 29 -0.38 0.15 4.00
C MET A 29 1.10 0.41 3.77
N ALA A 30 1.45 1.59 3.22
CA ALA A 30 2.84 1.96 2.97
C ALA A 30 3.67 1.95 4.26
N TYR A 31 3.13 2.45 5.37
CA TYR A 31 3.82 2.45 6.67
C TYR A 31 4.13 1.04 7.16
N LEU A 32 3.16 0.12 7.10
CA LEU A 32 3.33 -1.27 7.53
C LEU A 32 4.33 -2.02 6.65
N VAL A 33 4.29 -1.79 5.33
CA VAL A 33 5.27 -2.36 4.39
C VAL A 33 6.67 -1.79 4.64
N CYS A 34 6.82 -0.48 4.85
CA CYS A 34 8.11 0.13 5.18
C CYS A 34 8.68 -0.42 6.48
N LYS A 35 7.88 -0.53 7.55
CA LYS A 35 8.32 -1.06 8.85
C LYS A 35 8.80 -2.52 8.81
N SER A 36 8.29 -3.30 7.86
CA SER A 36 8.63 -4.72 7.71
C SER A 36 9.68 -4.99 6.63
N SER A 37 10.22 -3.94 5.99
CA SER A 37 11.20 -4.06 4.91
C SER A 37 12.60 -3.67 5.37
N THR A 38 13.62 -4.27 4.74
CA THR A 38 15.02 -4.10 5.12
C THR A 38 15.62 -2.79 4.59
N ASN A 39 15.17 -2.36 3.41
CA ASN A 39 15.60 -1.14 2.75
C ASN A 39 14.46 -0.51 1.94
N PHE A 40 14.70 0.70 1.43
CA PHE A 40 13.71 1.46 0.69
C PHE A 40 13.35 0.81 -0.66
N GLU A 41 14.33 0.26 -1.39
CA GLU A 41 14.06 -0.38 -2.68
C GLU A 41 13.10 -1.57 -2.54
N GLU A 42 13.30 -2.39 -1.52
CA GLU A 42 12.44 -3.53 -1.17
C GLU A 42 11.03 -3.04 -0.80
N ALA A 43 10.92 -2.03 0.07
CA ALA A 43 9.64 -1.46 0.47
C ALA A 43 8.87 -0.92 -0.73
N LEU A 44 9.54 -0.13 -1.59
CA LEU A 44 8.95 0.48 -2.77
C LEU A 44 8.51 -0.60 -3.78
N LEU A 45 9.28 -1.68 -3.95
CA LEU A 45 8.87 -2.81 -4.80
C LEU A 45 7.59 -3.48 -4.27
N LYS A 46 7.54 -3.79 -2.97
CA LYS A 46 6.36 -4.42 -2.34
C LYS A 46 5.12 -3.53 -2.43
N ILE A 47 5.27 -2.22 -2.17
CA ILE A 47 4.17 -1.23 -2.28
C ILE A 47 3.60 -1.24 -3.70
N ARG A 48 4.45 -1.14 -4.73
CA ARG A 48 4.02 -1.12 -6.13
C ARG A 48 3.25 -2.39 -6.50
N GLN A 49 3.83 -3.56 -6.19
CA GLN A 49 3.21 -4.85 -6.47
C GLN A 49 1.86 -5.00 -5.78
N ALA A 50 1.77 -4.62 -4.50
CA ALA A 50 0.54 -4.78 -3.74
C ALA A 50 -0.58 -3.87 -4.26
N ILE A 51 -0.28 -2.61 -4.60
CA ILE A 51 -1.26 -1.69 -5.21
C ILE A 51 -1.73 -2.22 -6.57
N GLN A 52 -0.80 -2.66 -7.43
CA GLN A 52 -1.15 -3.18 -8.75
C GLN A 52 -2.02 -4.44 -8.65
N ASN A 53 -1.71 -5.35 -7.73
CA ASN A 53 -2.52 -6.54 -7.48
C ASN A 53 -3.91 -6.18 -6.98
N PHE A 54 -4.02 -5.31 -5.98
CA PHE A 54 -5.32 -4.87 -5.44
C PHE A 54 -6.19 -4.20 -6.52
N ASN A 55 -5.58 -3.33 -7.32
CA ASN A 55 -6.22 -2.69 -8.46
C ASN A 55 -6.68 -3.70 -9.51
N GLY A 56 -5.90 -4.75 -9.79
CA GLY A 56 -6.29 -5.82 -10.70
C GLY A 56 -7.54 -6.55 -10.23
N LEU A 57 -7.59 -6.92 -8.95
CA LEU A 57 -8.74 -7.57 -8.31
C LEU A 57 -10.01 -6.69 -8.30
N HIS A 58 -9.85 -5.37 -8.34
CA HIS A 58 -10.93 -4.39 -8.32
C HIS A 58 -11.08 -3.59 -9.62
N SER A 59 -10.57 -4.13 -10.73
CA SER A 59 -10.44 -3.39 -12.00
C SER A 59 -11.75 -2.78 -12.51
N SER A 60 -12.90 -3.44 -12.27
CA SER A 60 -14.23 -2.93 -12.65
C SER A 60 -14.69 -1.68 -11.89
N LYS A 61 -14.07 -1.36 -10.75
CA LYS A 61 -14.39 -0.20 -9.90
C LYS A 61 -13.43 0.98 -10.10
N LEU A 62 -12.32 0.79 -10.82
CA LEU A 62 -11.31 1.82 -11.03
C LEU A 62 -11.79 2.85 -12.07
N THR A 63 -11.76 4.12 -11.68
CA THR A 63 -11.88 5.24 -12.61
C THR A 63 -10.51 5.71 -13.10
N VAL A 64 -9.48 5.52 -12.27
CA VAL A 64 -8.08 5.81 -12.59
C VAL A 64 -7.22 4.69 -11.99
N GLY A 65 -6.22 4.24 -12.75
CA GLY A 65 -5.35 3.13 -12.37
C GLY A 65 -4.20 3.51 -11.45
N PHE A 66 -3.08 2.81 -11.61
CA PHE A 66 -1.88 3.01 -10.83
C PHE A 66 -1.07 4.24 -11.26
N HIS A 67 -0.59 5.03 -10.30
CA HIS A 67 0.25 6.21 -10.53
C HIS A 67 1.66 6.03 -9.93
N GLU A 68 2.65 5.75 -10.77
CA GLU A 68 4.03 5.52 -10.35
C GLU A 68 4.63 6.75 -9.64
N THR A 69 4.50 7.94 -10.21
CA THR A 69 5.06 9.18 -9.64
C THR A 69 4.52 9.47 -8.24
N MET A 70 3.21 9.34 -8.04
CA MET A 70 2.58 9.53 -6.73
C MET A 70 3.02 8.46 -5.74
N THR A 71 3.12 7.22 -6.19
CA THR A 71 3.57 6.09 -5.36
C THR A 71 5.00 6.31 -4.86
N GLN A 72 5.92 6.71 -5.74
CA GLN A 72 7.30 7.00 -5.35
C GLN A 72 7.40 8.17 -4.35
N LEU A 73 6.66 9.25 -4.60
CA LEU A 73 6.65 10.42 -3.71
C LEU A 73 6.21 10.03 -2.30
N TRP A 74 5.06 9.37 -2.17
CA TRP A 74 4.51 8.99 -0.87
C TRP A 74 5.33 7.90 -0.16
N ALA A 75 5.80 6.89 -0.89
CA ALA A 75 6.66 5.85 -0.32
C ALA A 75 7.94 6.45 0.28
N THR A 76 8.56 7.42 -0.41
CA THR A 76 9.74 8.14 0.09
C THR A 76 9.44 8.87 1.40
N LEU A 77 8.34 9.63 1.44
CA LEU A 77 7.94 10.37 2.64
C LEU A 77 7.66 9.44 3.83
N VAL A 78 6.96 8.34 3.58
CA VAL A 78 6.64 7.35 4.61
C VAL A 78 7.89 6.63 5.11
N TRP A 79 8.77 6.17 4.21
CA TRP A 79 10.03 5.53 4.59
C TRP A 79 10.88 6.44 5.47
N ASN A 80 11.04 7.72 5.09
CA ASN A 80 11.79 8.68 5.88
C ASN A 80 11.16 8.92 7.26
N ALA A 81 9.83 8.85 7.37
CA ALA A 81 9.13 8.96 8.64
C ALA A 81 9.32 7.72 9.55
N THR A 82 9.60 6.53 9.00
CA THR A 82 9.84 5.31 9.79
C THR A 82 11.28 5.17 10.30
N GLN A 83 12.23 5.98 9.81
CA GLN A 83 13.64 5.94 10.25
C GLN A 83 13.94 6.83 11.47
N LYS A 84 12.93 7.53 12.01
CA LYS A 84 13.06 8.35 13.22
C LYS A 84 12.73 7.54 14.45
#